data_AF-A0A3D4CT13-F1
#
_entry.id   AF-A0A3D4CT13-F1
#
_cell.length_a   1.000
_cell.length_b   1.000
_cell.length_c   1.000
_cell.angle_alpha   90.00
_cell.angle_beta   90.00
_cell.angle_gamma   90.00
#
_symmetry.space_group_name_H-M   'P 1'
#
loop_
_entity.id
_entity.type
_entity.pdbx_description
1 polymer ?
#
loop_
_entity_poly.entity_id
_entity_poly.type
_entity_poly.pdbx_seq_one_letter_code
_entity_poly.pdbx_strand_id
1 'polypeptide(L)'
;GGEFGRTTYAQTRNRNFGRDHHPACFSMWMAGGGIRPGIVHGQTDEFSYNVTEKPVHVHDLQATILHLLGIDHEALTFRFKGRDFRLTDVHGKIVQEILS
;
A
#
# COMPACT_ATOMS: atom_id res chain seq x y z
N GLY A 1 -8.10 -3.10 3.56
CA GLY A 1 -7.60 -2.16 4.58
C GLY A 1 -7.56 -0.77 3.99
N GLY A 2 -7.60 0.28 4.82
CA GLY A 2 -7.42 1.67 4.36
C GLY A 2 -5.95 2.04 4.20
N GLU A 3 -5.67 3.18 3.54
CA GLU A 3 -4.32 3.71 3.25
C GLU A 3 -3.63 4.39 4.46
N PHE A 4 -4.18 4.21 5.66
CA PHE A 4 -3.68 4.86 6.87
C PHE A 4 -3.39 3.82 7.93
N GLY A 5 -2.19 3.92 8.51
CA GLY A 5 -1.78 3.12 9.65
C GLY A 5 -2.29 3.71 10.95
N ARG A 6 -1.74 3.19 12.05
CA ARG A 6 -2.01 3.69 13.40
C ARG A 6 -0.68 4.00 14.09
N THR A 7 -0.62 5.14 14.78
CA THR A 7 0.57 5.53 15.54
C THR A 7 0.58 4.85 16.90
N THR A 8 1.78 4.58 17.43
CA THR A 8 1.97 4.13 18.82
C THR A 8 1.73 5.24 19.85
N TYR A 9 1.71 6.49 19.40
CA TYR A 9 1.47 7.69 20.21
C TYR A 9 0.00 8.15 20.17
N ALA A 10 -0.34 9.16 20.96
CA ALA A 10 -1.64 9.84 20.90
C ALA A 10 -1.42 11.35 20.78
N GLN A 11 -2.10 11.98 19.82
CA GLN A 11 -2.21 13.44 19.67
C GLN A 11 -3.00 14.04 20.83
N THR A 12 -4.00 13.31 21.33
CA THR A 12 -4.79 13.75 22.49
C THR A 12 -4.15 13.27 23.79
N ARG A 13 -4.25 14.07 24.86
CA ARG A 13 -3.79 13.69 26.20
C ARG A 13 -4.61 12.57 26.84
N ASN A 14 -5.76 12.24 26.24
CA ASN A 14 -6.55 11.08 26.62
C ASN A 14 -5.78 9.86 26.11
N ARG A 15 -5.46 8.90 26.99
CA ARG A 15 -4.54 7.77 26.78
C ARG A 15 -4.98 6.75 25.70
N ASN A 16 -5.53 7.19 24.59
CA ASN A 16 -5.99 6.41 23.43
C ASN A 16 -4.85 6.14 22.45
N PHE A 17 -3.71 5.69 22.96
CA PHE A 17 -2.56 5.27 22.17
C PHE A 17 -2.96 4.18 21.17
N GLY A 18 -2.36 4.16 19.97
CA GLY A 18 -2.65 3.14 18.97
C GLY A 18 -3.88 3.43 18.10
N ARG A 19 -4.58 4.56 18.28
CA ARG A 19 -5.85 4.85 17.58
C ARG A 19 -5.79 6.01 16.62
N ASP A 20 -4.80 6.88 16.70
CA ASP A 20 -4.68 8.00 15.78
C ASP A 20 -4.24 7.55 14.38
N HIS A 21 -4.63 8.33 13.37
CA HIS A 21 -4.29 8.03 11.99
C HIS A 21 -2.81 8.30 11.73
N HIS A 22 -2.16 7.38 11.03
CA HIS A 22 -0.77 7.52 10.61
C HIS A 22 -0.64 7.48 9.09
N PRO A 23 -0.39 8.61 8.41
CA PRO A 23 -0.29 8.64 6.95
C PRO A 23 1.03 8.07 6.42
N ALA A 24 2.08 7.97 7.24
CA ALA A 24 3.41 7.67 6.70
C ALA A 24 3.62 6.19 6.36
N CYS A 25 2.95 5.28 7.07
CA CYS A 25 3.02 3.85 6.77
C CYS A 25 1.83 3.09 7.35
N PHE A 26 1.50 1.95 6.72
CA PHE A 26 0.53 0.98 7.20
C PHE A 26 0.96 -0.43 6.78
N SER A 27 0.35 -1.45 7.39
CA SER A 27 0.57 -2.84 7.00
C SER A 27 -0.68 -3.41 6.35
N MET A 28 -0.48 -4.31 5.37
CA MET A 28 -1.56 -5.06 4.75
C MET A 28 -1.27 -6.55 4.83
N TRP A 29 -2.33 -7.32 5.08
CA TRP A 29 -2.29 -8.78 5.01
C TRP A 29 -2.97 -9.24 3.72
N MET A 30 -2.33 -10.16 3.00
CA MET A 30 -2.80 -10.73 1.75
C MET A 30 -2.60 -12.25 1.73
N ALA A 31 -3.46 -12.94 1.01
CA ALA A 31 -3.38 -14.39 0.83
C ALA A 31 -4.05 -14.82 -0.48
N GLY A 32 -3.56 -15.92 -1.07
CA GLY A 32 -4.10 -16.49 -2.31
C GLY A 32 -3.78 -15.65 -3.56
N GLY A 33 -4.45 -15.97 -4.67
CA GLY A 33 -4.41 -15.16 -5.89
C GLY A 33 -3.03 -15.00 -6.55
N GLY A 34 -2.07 -15.88 -6.30
CA GLY A 34 -0.69 -15.74 -6.80
C GLY A 34 0.26 -14.99 -5.87
N ILE A 35 -0.16 -14.66 -4.64
CA ILE A 35 0.73 -14.17 -3.60
C ILE A 35 1.56 -15.32 -3.02
N ARG A 36 2.87 -15.10 -2.91
CA ARG A 36 3.79 -16.06 -2.29
C ARG A 36 3.49 -16.24 -0.79
N PRO A 37 3.28 -17.46 -0.30
CA PRO A 37 2.92 -17.70 1.09
C PRO A 37 4.12 -17.53 2.05
N GLY A 38 3.82 -17.17 3.30
CA GLY A 38 4.80 -17.23 4.40
C GLY A 38 5.89 -16.16 4.39
N ILE A 39 5.69 -15.06 3.66
CA ILE A 39 6.65 -13.96 3.59
C ILE A 39 6.21 -12.74 4.40
N VAL A 40 7.18 -11.94 4.81
CA VAL A 40 7.00 -10.55 5.25
C VAL A 40 7.78 -9.67 4.27
N HIS A 41 7.12 -8.65 3.73
CA HIS A 41 7.72 -7.71 2.79
C HIS A 41 7.57 -6.29 3.34
N GLY A 42 8.69 -5.57 3.38
CA GLY A 42 8.78 -4.25 4.01
C GLY A 42 9.12 -4.31 5.50
N GLN A 43 9.65 -3.20 6.01
CA GLN A 43 9.94 -3.03 7.43
C GLN A 43 9.75 -1.57 7.83
N THR A 44 9.30 -1.33 9.06
CA THR A 44 9.28 0.00 9.69
C THR A 44 10.34 0.10 10.78
N ASP A 45 10.60 1.32 11.24
CA ASP A 45 11.36 1.54 12.48
C ASP A 45 10.68 0.91 13.72
N GLU A 46 11.41 0.86 14.83
CA GLU A 46 10.96 0.26 16.11
C GLU A 46 9.68 0.90 16.67
N PHE A 47 9.36 2.12 16.23
CA PHE A 47 8.18 2.86 16.67
C PHE A 47 7.01 2.76 15.69
N SER A 48 7.18 1.99 14.60
CA SER A 48 6.24 1.88 13.49
C SER A 48 5.89 3.24 12.87
N TYR A 49 6.86 4.15 12.81
CA TYR A 49 6.64 5.52 12.35
C TYR A 49 7.08 5.71 10.89
N ASN A 50 8.25 5.25 10.50
CA ASN A 50 8.75 5.34 9.13
C ASN A 50 9.03 3.96 8.54
N VAL A 51 8.90 3.86 7.22
CA VAL A 51 9.38 2.69 6.47
C VAL A 51 10.90 2.74 6.39
N THR A 52 11.57 1.65 6.74
CA THR A 52 13.03 1.53 6.75
C THR A 52 13.54 0.63 5.63
N GLU A 53 12.75 -0.35 5.19
CA GLU A 53 13.14 -1.27 4.10
C GLU A 53 11.97 -1.61 3.18
N LYS A 54 12.29 -1.85 1.90
CA LYS A 54 11.38 -2.34 0.85
C LYS A 54 9.99 -1.66 0.88
N PRO A 55 9.92 -0.34 0.65
CA PRO A 55 8.66 0.38 0.66
C PRO A 55 7.76 -0.08 -0.49
N VAL A 56 6.47 -0.17 -0.20
CA VAL A 56 5.42 -0.40 -1.20
C VAL A 56 4.50 0.80 -1.17
N HIS A 57 4.41 1.53 -2.28
CA HIS A 57 3.47 2.62 -2.40
C HIS A 57 2.04 2.09 -2.60
N VAL A 58 1.00 2.85 -2.20
CA VAL A 58 -0.40 2.41 -2.39
C VAL A 58 -0.72 2.07 -3.85
N HIS A 59 -0.17 2.85 -4.79
CA HIS A 59 -0.32 2.63 -6.22
C HIS A 59 0.31 1.31 -6.68
N ASP A 60 1.43 0.91 -6.08
CA ASP A 60 2.11 -0.35 -6.41
C ASP A 60 1.30 -1.56 -5.90
N LEU A 61 0.77 -1.43 -4.68
CA LEU A 61 -0.16 -2.41 -4.11
C LEU A 61 -1.42 -2.56 -4.98
N GLN A 62 -2.03 -1.45 -5.39
CA GLN A 62 -3.22 -1.46 -6.26
C GLN A 62 -2.90 -2.05 -7.65
N ALA A 63 -1.77 -1.67 -8.26
CA ALA A 63 -1.33 -2.24 -9.53
C ALA A 63 -1.13 -3.76 -9.42
N THR A 64 -0.54 -4.22 -8.32
CA THR A 64 -0.35 -5.65 -8.05
C THR A 64 -1.68 -6.38 -7.89
N ILE A 65 -2.64 -5.81 -7.16
CA ILE A 65 -3.99 -6.40 -7.02
C ILE A 65 -4.67 -6.51 -8.40
N LEU A 66 -4.63 -5.47 -9.23
CA LEU A 66 -5.19 -5.51 -10.58
C LEU A 66 -4.52 -6.57 -11.46
N HIS A 67 -3.19 -6.67 -11.38
CA HIS A 67 -2.43 -7.70 -12.08
C HIS A 67 -2.89 -9.12 -11.68
N LEU A 68 -3.08 -9.39 -10.38
CA LEU A 68 -3.56 -10.69 -9.90
C LEU A 68 -5.01 -11.01 -10.33
N LEU A 69 -5.79 -9.98 -10.66
CA LEU A 69 -7.12 -10.10 -11.26
C LEU A 69 -7.08 -10.25 -12.79
N GLY A 70 -5.90 -10.30 -13.40
CA GLY A 70 -5.72 -10.37 -14.85
C GLY A 70 -5.98 -9.04 -15.57
N ILE A 71 -5.95 -7.92 -14.85
CA ILE A 71 -6.19 -6.57 -15.38
C ILE A 71 -4.86 -5.83 -15.51
N ASP A 72 -4.55 -5.38 -16.72
CA ASP A 72 -3.48 -4.41 -16.94
C ASP A 72 -3.94 -3.04 -16.42
N HIS A 73 -3.28 -2.55 -15.36
CA HIS A 73 -3.61 -1.29 -14.72
C HIS A 73 -3.35 -0.06 -15.60
N GLU A 74 -2.58 -0.20 -16.69
CA GLU A 74 -2.28 0.86 -17.64
C GLU A 74 -3.25 0.90 -18.83
N ALA A 75 -3.93 -0.22 -19.12
CA ALA A 75 -4.80 -0.35 -20.30
C ALA A 75 -6.04 0.57 -20.25
N LEU A 76 -6.58 0.85 -19.06
CA LEU A 76 -7.74 1.72 -18.86
C LEU A 76 -7.33 3.18 -18.58
N THR A 77 -6.47 3.73 -19.44
CA THR A 77 -6.04 5.14 -19.36
C THR A 77 -6.92 6.02 -20.25
N PHE A 78 -7.54 7.04 -19.68
CA PHE A 78 -8.32 8.04 -20.42
C PHE A 78 -7.85 9.47 -20.13
N ARG A 79 -7.72 10.29 -21.17
CA ARG A 79 -7.32 11.70 -21.05
C ARG A 79 -8.54 12.56 -20.74
N PHE A 80 -8.51 13.26 -19.62
CA PHE A 80 -9.56 14.21 -19.24
C PHE A 80 -8.95 15.50 -18.67
N LYS A 81 -9.43 16.67 -19.10
CA LYS A 81 -8.92 17.99 -18.66
C LYS A 81 -7.38 18.11 -18.63
N GLY A 82 -6.71 17.55 -19.64
CA GLY A 82 -5.25 17.61 -19.78
C GLY A 82 -4.45 16.57 -18.98
N ARG A 83 -5.10 15.73 -18.17
CA ARG A 83 -4.47 14.69 -17.36
C ARG A 83 -4.89 13.29 -17.78
N ASP A 84 -3.95 12.34 -17.76
CA ASP A 84 -4.25 10.92 -17.91
C ASP A 84 -4.79 10.37 -16.59
N PHE A 85 -5.98 9.76 -16.65
CA PHE A 85 -6.60 9.09 -15.53
C PHE A 85 -6.58 7.58 -15.78
N ARG A 86 -6.15 6.82 -14.77
CA ARG A 86 -6.24 5.36 -14.72
C ARG A 86 -6.44 4.92 -13.27
N LEU A 87 -6.72 3.63 -13.05
CA LEU A 87 -7.10 3.09 -11.74
C LEU A 87 -6.04 3.30 -10.64
N THR A 88 -4.77 3.39 -11.02
CA THR A 88 -3.64 3.67 -10.10
C THR A 88 -3.05 5.07 -10.31
N ASP A 89 -3.86 6.01 -10.85
CA ASP A 89 -3.39 7.33 -11.26
C ASP A 89 -2.18 7.22 -12.20
N VAL A 90 -1.32 8.21 -12.37
CA VAL A 90 -0.12 8.14 -13.23
C VAL A 90 1.04 7.32 -12.62
N HIS A 91 0.77 6.46 -11.64
CA HIS A 91 1.76 5.71 -10.86
C HIS A 91 1.46 4.20 -10.83
N GLY A 92 2.27 3.47 -10.06
CA GLY A 92 2.11 2.04 -9.82
C GLY A 92 3.10 1.19 -10.59
N LYS A 93 3.76 0.27 -9.88
CA LYS A 93 4.53 -0.83 -10.42
C LYS A 93 4.08 -2.11 -9.73
N ILE A 94 4.04 -3.22 -10.46
CA ILE A 94 3.73 -4.53 -9.88
C ILE A 94 4.87 -4.90 -8.92
N VAL A 95 4.53 -5.24 -7.67
CA VAL A 95 5.48 -5.68 -6.64
C VAL A 95 5.81 -7.15 -6.89
N GLN A 96 6.78 -7.41 -7.76
CA GLN A 96 7.16 -8.76 -8.17
C GLN A 96 7.65 -9.60 -6.99
N GLU A 97 8.26 -8.96 -5.99
CA GLU A 97 8.82 -9.61 -4.82
C GLU A 97 7.78 -10.18 -3.86
N ILE A 98 6.48 -10.09 -4.13
CA ILE A 98 5.44 -10.74 -3.33
C ILE A 98 4.64 -11.78 -4.12
N LEU A 99 4.92 -11.94 -5.41
CA LEU A 99 4.26 -12.92 -6.27
C LEU A 99 4.95 -14.29 -6.20
N SER A 100 4.20 -15.36 -6.53
CA SER A 100 4.64 -16.75 -6.56
C SER A 100 5.22 -17.18 -7.91
#